data_AF-A0A0L6CM91-F1
#
_entry.id   AF-A0A0L6CM91-F1
#
_cell.length_a   1.000
_cell.length_b   1.000
_cell.length_c   1.000
_cell.angle_alpha   90.00
_cell.angle_beta   90.00
_cell.angle_gamma   90.00
#
_symmetry.space_group_name_H-M   'P 1'
#
loop_
_entity.id
_entity.type
_entity.pdbx_description
1 polymer ?
#
loop_
_entity_poly.entity_id
_entity_poly.type
_entity_poly.pdbx_seq_one_letter_code
_entity_poly.pdbx_strand_id
1 'polypeptide(L)'
;MGGRHLTRDQVFTWVGEWSVADHRTIAEHLDRVGAVSYSVPASGGYIRCADADDRMVMRIAPGYVEFATATAPDDLKDSEWRGFTLSTFRERRSPELAYDEPPQVCPVHFVTLPASGVCDDCG
;
A
#
# COMPACT_ATOMS: atom_id res chain seq x y z
N MET A 1 -12.43 -12.15 -19.42
CA MET A 1 -11.93 -11.63 -18.13
C MET A 1 -11.80 -12.82 -17.18
N GLY A 2 -10.58 -13.21 -16.79
CA GLY A 2 -10.33 -14.41 -15.98
C GLY A 2 -9.97 -14.07 -14.53
N GLY A 3 -10.97 -13.67 -13.73
CA GLY A 3 -10.80 -13.51 -12.29
C GLY A 3 -11.28 -14.74 -11.53
N ARG A 4 -10.65 -15.07 -10.40
CA ARG A 4 -11.10 -16.16 -9.51
C ARG A 4 -12.10 -15.61 -8.51
N HIS A 5 -13.33 -16.12 -8.52
CA HIS A 5 -14.30 -15.81 -7.46
C HIS A 5 -13.91 -16.50 -6.16
N LEU A 6 -14.05 -15.78 -5.05
CA LEU A 6 -13.78 -16.28 -3.71
C LEU A 6 -15.07 -16.31 -2.89
N THR A 7 -15.18 -17.27 -1.98
CA THR A 7 -16.15 -17.22 -0.89
C THR A 7 -15.65 -16.32 0.24
N ARG A 8 -16.54 -15.95 1.16
CA ARG A 8 -16.16 -15.11 2.31
C ARG A 8 -15.07 -15.76 3.17
N ASP A 9 -15.16 -17.07 3.44
CA ASP A 9 -14.09 -17.82 4.11
C ASP A 9 -12.77 -17.74 3.36
N GLN A 10 -12.80 -17.87 2.03
CA GLN A 10 -11.59 -17.81 1.21
C GLN A 10 -10.93 -16.43 1.23
N VAL A 11 -11.70 -15.35 1.46
CA VAL A 11 -11.14 -14.01 1.68
C VAL A 11 -10.28 -14.01 2.93
N PHE A 12 -10.78 -14.51 4.06
CA PHE A 12 -10.04 -14.53 5.32
C PHE A 12 -8.84 -15.48 5.31
N THR A 13 -8.87 -16.53 4.48
CA THR A 13 -7.71 -17.43 4.31
C THR A 13 -6.77 -16.99 3.18
N TRP A 14 -7.04 -15.87 2.51
CA TRP A 14 -6.23 -15.42 1.37
C TRP A 14 -4.80 -15.07 1.80
N VAL A 15 -4.66 -14.45 2.96
CA VAL A 15 -3.38 -14.14 3.60
C VAL A 15 -3.33 -14.81 4.96
N GLY A 16 -2.48 -15.82 5.11
CA GLY A 16 -2.36 -16.59 6.35
C GLY A 16 -1.72 -15.82 7.52
N GLU A 17 -1.10 -14.67 7.25
CA GLU A 17 -0.44 -13.82 8.25
C GLU A 17 -1.38 -12.79 8.89
N TRP A 18 -2.64 -12.67 8.43
CA TRP A 18 -3.59 -11.73 9.03
C TRP A 18 -3.91 -12.11 10.48
N SER A 19 -3.91 -11.08 11.33
CA SER A 19 -4.24 -11.24 12.75
C SER A 19 -5.76 -11.42 12.94
N VAL A 20 -6.15 -11.92 14.11
CA VAL A 20 -7.56 -11.99 14.51
C VAL A 20 -8.22 -10.60 14.49
N ALA A 21 -7.47 -9.55 14.80
CA ALA A 21 -7.97 -8.17 14.72
C ALA A 21 -8.24 -7.77 13.26
N ASP A 22 -7.33 -8.07 12.34
CA ASP A 22 -7.54 -7.81 10.90
C ASP A 22 -8.79 -8.53 10.39
N HIS A 23 -8.97 -9.79 10.75
CA HIS A 23 -10.17 -10.55 10.36
C HIS A 23 -11.46 -9.89 10.84
N ARG A 24 -11.47 -9.40 12.09
CA ARG A 24 -12.64 -8.70 12.66
C ARG A 24 -12.90 -7.38 11.93
N THR A 25 -11.87 -6.58 11.72
CA THR A 25 -11.99 -5.29 11.03
C THR A 25 -12.45 -5.47 9.59
N ILE A 26 -11.87 -6.43 8.85
CA ILE A 26 -12.31 -6.76 7.49
C ILE A 26 -13.76 -7.24 7.49
N ALA A 27 -14.15 -8.12 8.41
CA ALA A 27 -15.52 -8.62 8.51
C ALA A 27 -16.53 -7.49 8.77
N GLU A 28 -16.26 -6.63 9.75
CA GLU A 28 -17.11 -5.48 10.08
C GLU A 28 -17.31 -4.57 8.87
N HIS A 29 -16.23 -4.26 8.15
CA HIS A 29 -16.31 -3.42 6.97
C HIS A 29 -17.01 -4.10 5.79
N LEU A 30 -16.81 -5.40 5.58
CA LEU A 30 -17.53 -6.18 4.57
C LEU A 30 -19.04 -6.11 4.78
N ASP A 31 -19.50 -6.28 6.02
CA ASP A 31 -20.92 -6.19 6.37
C ASP A 31 -21.44 -4.76 6.25
N ARG A 32 -20.66 -3.76 6.71
CA ARG A 32 -21.04 -2.35 6.61
C ARG A 32 -21.26 -1.89 5.18
N VAL A 33 -20.39 -2.28 4.25
CA VAL A 33 -20.50 -1.88 2.84
C VAL A 33 -21.43 -2.78 2.04
N GLY A 34 -22.01 -3.82 2.66
CA GLY A 34 -22.91 -4.76 1.98
C GLY A 34 -22.22 -5.58 0.90
N ALA A 35 -20.94 -5.92 1.07
CA ALA A 35 -20.20 -6.69 0.07
C ALA A 35 -20.67 -8.15 0.06
N VAL A 36 -21.22 -8.59 -1.07
CA VAL A 36 -21.76 -9.95 -1.27
C VAL A 36 -20.95 -10.79 -2.25
N SER A 37 -20.11 -10.15 -3.07
CA SER A 37 -19.30 -10.82 -4.09
C SER A 37 -17.81 -10.51 -3.93
N TYR A 38 -16.96 -11.53 -4.00
CA TYR A 38 -15.51 -11.40 -3.87
C TYR A 38 -14.80 -12.03 -5.07
N SER A 39 -13.86 -11.31 -5.68
CA SER A 39 -13.07 -11.85 -6.79
C SER A 39 -11.64 -11.34 -6.80
N VAL A 40 -10.72 -12.20 -7.22
CA VAL A 40 -9.31 -11.86 -7.43
C VAL A 40 -9.08 -11.69 -8.93
N PRO A 41 -8.61 -10.53 -9.41
CA PRO A 41 -8.27 -10.34 -10.81
C PRO A 41 -7.06 -11.21 -11.20
N ALA A 42 -6.84 -11.41 -12.50
CA ALA A 42 -5.71 -12.22 -12.99
C ALA A 42 -4.34 -11.73 -12.50
N SER A 43 -4.21 -10.45 -12.14
CA SER A 43 -3.00 -9.87 -11.56
C SER A 43 -2.73 -10.33 -10.12
N GLY A 44 -3.71 -10.92 -9.42
CA GLY A 44 -3.55 -11.51 -8.10
C GLY A 44 -3.25 -10.52 -6.95
N GLY A 45 -3.26 -9.21 -7.21
CA GLY A 45 -2.75 -8.21 -6.26
C GLY A 45 -3.73 -7.79 -5.16
N TYR A 46 -5.04 -8.03 -5.34
CA TYR A 46 -6.08 -7.64 -4.39
C TYR A 46 -7.34 -8.48 -4.59
N ILE A 47 -8.23 -8.48 -3.60
CA ILE A 47 -9.59 -8.99 -3.68
C ILE A 47 -10.52 -7.81 -3.95
N ARG A 48 -11.23 -7.84 -5.08
CA ARG A 48 -12.36 -6.97 -5.37
C ARG A 48 -13.57 -7.43 -4.56
N CYS A 49 -14.15 -6.55 -3.77
CA CYS A 49 -15.40 -6.76 -3.07
C CYS A 49 -16.48 -5.90 -3.73
N ALA A 50 -17.61 -6.53 -4.08
CA ALA A 50 -18.72 -5.88 -4.75
C ALA A 50 -20.05 -6.08 -4.01
N ASP A 51 -20.94 -5.11 -4.14
CA ASP A 51 -22.31 -5.16 -3.62
C ASP A 51 -23.24 -6.02 -4.49
N ALA A 52 -24.54 -6.03 -4.14
CA ALA A 52 -25.56 -6.77 -4.87
C ALA A 52 -25.80 -6.24 -6.31
N ASP A 53 -25.39 -5.01 -6.60
CA ASP A 53 -25.46 -4.38 -7.92
C ASP A 53 -24.15 -4.57 -8.73
N ASP A 54 -23.25 -5.45 -8.27
CA ASP A 54 -21.91 -5.69 -8.80
C ASP A 54 -21.02 -4.43 -8.86
N ARG A 55 -21.30 -3.44 -8.01
CA ARG A 55 -20.46 -2.24 -7.88
C ARG A 55 -19.31 -2.53 -6.93
N MET A 56 -18.10 -2.12 -7.30
CA MET A 56 -16.95 -2.25 -6.42
C MET A 56 -17.13 -1.30 -5.24
N VAL A 57 -17.23 -1.86 -4.04
CA VAL A 57 -17.43 -1.11 -2.79
C VAL A 57 -16.16 -1.07 -1.94
N MET A 58 -15.28 -2.07 -2.11
CA MET A 58 -14.06 -2.20 -1.33
C MET A 58 -13.04 -3.06 -2.07
N ARG A 59 -11.75 -2.79 -1.88
CA ARG A 59 -10.64 -3.66 -2.27
C ARG A 59 -9.85 -4.07 -1.03
N ILE A 60 -9.46 -5.34 -0.98
CA ILE A 60 -8.62 -5.88 0.09
C ILE A 60 -7.29 -6.29 -0.53
N ALA A 61 -6.22 -5.61 -0.15
CA ALA A 61 -4.85 -5.99 -0.47
C ALA A 61 -4.22 -6.72 0.74
N PRO A 62 -3.07 -7.40 0.56
CA PRO A 62 -2.49 -8.20 1.63
C PRO A 62 -2.12 -7.38 2.87
N GLY A 63 -1.82 -6.09 2.70
CA GLY A 63 -1.41 -5.20 3.79
C GLY A 63 -2.36 -4.03 4.05
N TYR A 64 -3.43 -3.84 3.29
CA TYR A 64 -4.33 -2.71 3.48
C TYR A 64 -5.69 -2.95 2.84
N VAL A 65 -6.69 -2.19 3.29
CA VAL A 65 -8.03 -2.16 2.72
C VAL A 65 -8.30 -0.74 2.20
N GLU A 66 -8.98 -0.64 1.07
CA GLU A 66 -9.39 0.66 0.52
C GLU A 66 -10.84 0.59 0.05
N PHE A 67 -11.58 1.68 0.32
CA PHE A 67 -12.98 1.83 0.01
C PHE A 67 -13.19 2.59 -1.29
N ALA A 68 -14.29 2.28 -1.98
CA ALA A 68 -14.75 3.13 -3.08
C ALA A 68 -15.25 4.49 -2.53
N THR A 69 -15.14 5.55 -3.34
CA THR A 69 -15.55 6.92 -2.96
C THR A 69 -16.95 6.98 -2.34
N ALA A 70 -17.90 6.24 -2.93
CA ALA A 70 -19.30 6.28 -2.54
C ALA A 70 -19.59 5.54 -1.21
N THR A 71 -18.74 4.58 -0.84
CA THR A 71 -18.93 3.68 0.31
C THR A 71 -17.91 3.88 1.40
N ALA A 72 -16.95 4.79 1.21
CA ALA A 72 -15.99 5.17 2.22
C ALA A 72 -16.71 5.75 3.47
N PRO A 73 -16.25 5.44 4.69
CA PRO A 73 -16.68 6.13 5.91
C PRO A 73 -16.50 7.64 5.77
N ASP A 74 -17.38 8.44 6.37
CA ASP A 74 -17.27 9.91 6.31
C ASP A 74 -15.93 10.40 6.84
N ASP A 75 -15.39 9.78 7.89
CA ASP A 75 -14.04 10.07 8.41
C ASP A 75 -12.91 9.85 7.40
N LEU A 76 -13.13 8.97 6.41
CA LEU A 76 -12.14 8.66 5.37
C LEU A 76 -12.42 9.39 4.05
N LYS A 77 -13.62 9.91 3.82
CA LYS A 77 -14.01 10.52 2.53
C LYS A 77 -13.13 11.71 2.15
N ASP A 78 -12.72 12.51 3.12
CA ASP A 78 -11.87 13.69 2.94
C ASP A 78 -10.36 13.39 2.95
N SER A 79 -9.97 12.13 3.12
CA SER A 79 -8.58 11.70 3.09
C SER A 79 -8.10 11.48 1.65
N GLU A 80 -6.84 11.85 1.35
CA GLU A 80 -6.16 11.50 0.10
C GLU A 80 -6.16 9.98 -0.15
N TRP A 81 -6.16 9.20 0.94
CA TRP A 81 -6.31 7.76 0.92
C TRP A 81 -7.49 7.29 1.76
N ARG A 82 -8.47 6.68 1.08
CA ARG A 82 -9.72 6.18 1.65
C ARG A 82 -9.58 4.73 2.09
N GLY A 83 -8.60 4.47 2.93
CA GLY A 83 -8.24 3.12 3.35
C GLY A 83 -7.62 3.09 4.73
N PHE A 84 -7.33 1.87 5.18
CA PHE A 84 -6.59 1.63 6.42
C PHE A 84 -5.59 0.50 6.21
N THR A 85 -4.52 0.52 7.00
CA THR A 85 -3.48 -0.50 6.97
C THR A 85 -3.90 -1.69 7.83
N LEU A 86 -3.51 -2.89 7.37
CA LEU A 86 -3.61 -4.13 8.14
C LEU A 86 -2.29 -4.38 8.87
N SER A 87 -2.28 -5.31 9.82
CA SER A 87 -1.05 -5.66 10.57
C SER A 87 0.12 -6.13 9.69
N THR A 88 -0.20 -6.69 8.53
CA THR A 88 0.74 -7.16 7.50
C THR A 88 1.19 -6.06 6.54
N PHE A 89 0.79 -4.80 6.77
CA PHE A 89 1.25 -3.67 5.96
C PHE A 89 2.77 -3.60 5.97
N ARG A 90 3.35 -3.75 4.79
CA ARG A 90 4.77 -3.46 4.56
C ARG A 90 4.82 -2.22 3.71
N GLU A 91 5.31 -1.14 4.30
CA GLU A 91 5.73 0.01 3.51
C GLU A 91 6.71 -0.52 2.47
N ARG A 92 6.37 -0.36 1.19
CA ARG A 92 7.41 -0.49 0.16
C ARG A 92 8.37 0.62 0.50
N ARG A 93 9.56 0.27 1.02
CA ARG A 93 10.69 1.19 0.96
C ARG A 93 10.79 1.61 -0.49
N SER A 94 10.29 2.81 -0.80
CA SER A 94 10.81 3.55 -1.94
C SER A 94 12.33 3.49 -1.73
N PRO A 95 13.13 3.13 -2.75
CA PRO A 95 14.57 3.33 -2.63
C PRO A 95 14.72 4.79 -2.21
N GLU A 96 15.20 5.00 -0.98
CA GLU A 96 15.50 6.33 -0.48
C GLU A 96 16.31 6.98 -1.59
N LEU A 97 15.77 8.07 -2.17
CA LEU A 97 16.50 8.90 -3.12
C LEU A 97 17.89 9.07 -2.52
N ALA A 98 18.91 8.56 -3.20
CA ALA A 98 20.28 8.64 -2.76
C ALA A 98 20.55 10.09 -2.37
N TYR A 99 20.68 10.32 -1.06
CA TYR A 99 21.09 11.60 -0.54
C TYR A 99 22.38 11.98 -1.25
N ASP A 100 22.45 13.22 -1.74
CA ASP A 100 23.65 13.90 -2.22
C ASP A 100 24.90 13.30 -1.56
N GLU A 101 25.81 12.77 -2.38
CA GLU A 101 27.13 12.36 -1.90
C GLU A 101 27.69 13.51 -1.06
N PRO A 102 28.13 13.26 0.19
CA PRO A 102 28.64 14.32 1.03
C PRO A 102 29.78 15.02 0.28
N PRO A 103 29.80 16.36 0.27
CA PRO A 103 30.80 17.12 -0.47
C PRO A 103 32.18 16.61 -0.09
N GLN A 104 32.92 16.09 -1.07
CA GLN A 104 34.26 15.60 -0.85
C GLN A 104 35.14 16.78 -0.43
N VAL A 105 35.96 16.62 0.60
CA VAL A 105 36.85 17.67 1.11
C VAL A 105 38.28 17.30 0.80
N CYS A 106 39.08 18.26 0.33
CA CYS A 106 40.50 18.03 0.09
C CYS A 106 41.20 17.70 1.43
N PRO A 107 41.92 16.57 1.55
CA PRO A 107 42.58 16.20 2.80
C PRO A 107 43.79 17.08 3.16
N VAL A 108 44.27 17.90 2.21
CA VAL A 108 45.42 18.78 2.39
C VAL A 108 44.99 20.21 2.69
N HIS A 109 44.04 20.74 1.91
CA HIS A 109 43.64 22.15 1.98
C HIS A 109 42.29 22.37 2.68
N PHE A 110 41.58 21.30 3.04
CA PHE A 110 40.29 21.35 3.75
C PHE A 110 39.21 22.19 3.05
N VAL A 111 39.30 22.35 1.73
CA VAL A 111 38.29 23.00 0.88
C VAL A 111 37.36 21.96 0.24
N THR A 112 36.11 22.34 -0.03
CA THR A 112 35.16 21.50 -0.77
C THR A 112 35.65 21.28 -2.19
N LEU A 113 35.70 20.02 -2.62
CA LEU A 113 36.16 19.62 -3.93
C LEU A 113 35.03 19.79 -4.96
N PRO A 114 35.34 20.31 -6.16
CA PRO A 114 34.46 20.21 -7.31
C PRO A 114 34.34 18.75 -7.78
N ALA A 115 33.41 18.47 -8.68
CA ALA A 115 33.15 17.11 -9.19
C ALA A 115 34.37 16.40 -9.82
N SER A 116 35.45 17.14 -10.14
CA SER A 116 36.72 16.58 -10.61
C SER A 116 37.53 15.88 -9.52
N GLY A 117 37.19 16.05 -8.24
CA GLY A 117 37.87 15.41 -7.11
C GLY A 117 39.24 16.01 -6.76
N VAL A 118 39.62 17.15 -7.34
CA VAL A 118 40.89 17.85 -7.09
C VAL A 118 40.59 19.33 -6.83
N CYS A 119 41.16 19.92 -5.77
CA CYS A 119 41.03 21.35 -5.49
C CYS A 119 41.99 22.16 -6.36
N ASP A 120 41.69 23.44 -6.57
CA ASP A 120 42.49 24.34 -7.41
C ASP A 120 43.97 24.42 -6.97
N ASP A 121 44.27 24.28 -5.68
CA ASP A 121 45.65 24.28 -5.15
C ASP A 121 46.41 22.93 -5.32
N CYS A 122 45.71 21.85 -5.71
CA CYS A 122 46.33 20.54 -5.99
C CYS A 122 46.43 20.25 -7.49
N GLY A 123 45.91 21.14 -8.35
CA GLY A 123 45.86 21.02 -9.80
C GLY A 123 47.12 21.48 -10.52
#